data_AF-K1U5N1-F1
#
_entry.id   AF-K1U5N1-F1
#
_cell.length_a   1.000
_cell.length_b   1.000
_cell.length_c   1.000
_cell.angle_alpha   90.00
_cell.angle_beta   90.00
_cell.angle_gamma   90.00
#
_symmetry.space_group_name_H-M   'P 1'
#
loop_
_entity.id
_entity.type
_entity.pdbx_description
1 polymer ?
#
loop_
_entity_poly.entity_id
_entity_poly.type
_entity_poly.pdbx_seq_one_letter_code
_entity_poly.pdbx_strand_id
1 'polypeptide(L)'
;MSKKLVAYFSASGVTAKVAETLAEAIGADIFEIEPKVPYTEADLNWMDKKARSTIEMNDPASRPEIAVKRDNMKDYDTIFVGFPIWWYVAPTIINTFLESYDLTGKTIIPFATSGGSDIGKTNERLA
;
A
#
# COMPACT_ATOMS: atom_id res chain seq x y z
N MET A 1 -12.33 -11.62 -20.07
CA MET A 1 -12.35 -10.24 -19.53
C MET A 1 -11.22 -10.14 -18.53
N SER A 2 -10.47 -9.03 -18.53
CA SER A 2 -9.37 -8.85 -17.58
C SER A 2 -9.89 -8.52 -16.19
N LYS A 3 -9.46 -9.28 -15.18
CA LYS A 3 -9.93 -9.10 -13.80
C LYS A 3 -9.01 -8.11 -13.08
N LYS A 4 -9.62 -7.14 -12.38
CA LYS A 4 -8.92 -6.04 -11.73
C LYS A 4 -9.03 -6.13 -10.21
N LEU A 5 -7.95 -5.77 -9.54
CA LEU A 5 -7.89 -5.65 -8.09
C LEU A 5 -7.49 -4.23 -7.72
N VAL A 6 -8.15 -3.65 -6.72
CA VAL A 6 -7.67 -2.47 -5.99
C VAL A 6 -7.23 -2.91 -4.62
N ALA A 7 -5.91 -3.05 -4.43
CA ALA A 7 -5.29 -3.31 -3.14
C ALA A 7 -4.86 -1.98 -2.51
N TYR A 8 -5.09 -1.77 -1.21
CA TYR A 8 -4.70 -0.51 -0.57
C TYR A 8 -4.25 -0.71 0.88
N PHE A 9 -3.33 0.13 1.34
CA PHE A 9 -3.06 0.35 2.77
C PHE A 9 -3.58 1.73 3.17
N SER A 10 -4.25 1.84 4.32
CA SER A 10 -4.67 3.13 4.86
C SER A 10 -4.57 3.19 6.38
N ALA A 11 -3.71 4.07 6.90
CA ALA A 11 -3.55 4.26 8.34
C ALA A 11 -4.69 5.09 8.98
N SER A 12 -5.25 6.06 8.24
CA SER A 12 -6.27 7.00 8.74
C SER A 12 -7.55 7.04 7.89
N GLY A 13 -7.70 6.11 6.95
CA GLY A 13 -8.90 5.95 6.12
C GLY A 13 -9.01 6.87 4.90
N VAL A 14 -8.10 7.83 4.68
CA VAL A 14 -8.14 8.71 3.49
C VAL A 14 -7.94 7.90 2.21
N THR A 15 -6.91 7.05 2.19
CA THR A 15 -6.61 6.17 1.05
C THR A 15 -7.70 5.12 0.84
N ALA A 16 -8.30 4.61 1.93
CA ALA A 16 -9.41 3.64 1.85
C ALA A 16 -10.58 4.21 1.04
N LYS A 17 -11.02 5.44 1.33
CA LYS A 17 -12.09 6.12 0.59
C LYS A 17 -11.79 6.26 -0.91
N VAL A 18 -10.54 6.60 -1.25
CA VAL A 18 -10.11 6.70 -2.65
C VAL A 18 -10.08 5.33 -3.33
N ALA A 19 -9.62 4.29 -2.62
CA ALA A 19 -9.59 2.92 -3.11
C ALA A 19 -11.00 2.36 -3.37
N GLU A 20 -11.94 2.60 -2.45
CA GLU A 20 -13.36 2.26 -2.61
C GLU A 20 -13.97 2.94 -3.84
N THR A 21 -13.77 4.26 -3.96
CA THR A 21 -14.24 5.05 -5.11
C THR A 21 -13.67 4.52 -6.42
N LEU A 22 -12.37 4.20 -6.45
CA LEU A 22 -11.71 3.65 -7.63
C LEU A 22 -12.24 2.27 -7.98
N ALA A 23 -12.39 1.38 -6.99
CA ALA A 23 -12.88 0.02 -7.19
C ALA A 23 -14.29 0.03 -7.79
N GLU A 24 -15.18 0.86 -7.24
CA GLU A 24 -16.53 1.07 -7.77
C GLU A 24 -16.50 1.59 -9.21
N ALA A 25 -15.69 2.62 -9.49
CA ALA A 25 -15.64 3.26 -10.81
C ALA A 25 -15.16 2.33 -11.93
N ILE A 26 -14.29 1.36 -11.61
CA ILE A 26 -13.68 0.47 -12.62
C ILE A 26 -14.21 -0.96 -12.59
N GLY A 27 -15.14 -1.26 -11.68
CA GLY A 27 -15.70 -2.60 -11.44
C GLY A 27 -14.63 -3.61 -11.00
N ALA A 28 -13.78 -3.22 -10.05
CA ALA A 28 -12.71 -4.07 -9.52
C ALA A 28 -13.08 -4.68 -8.16
N ASP A 29 -12.46 -5.82 -7.85
CA ASP A 29 -12.45 -6.31 -6.48
C ASP A 29 -11.59 -5.39 -5.61
N ILE A 30 -11.91 -5.28 -4.33
CA ILE A 30 -11.13 -4.50 -3.37
C ILE A 30 -10.42 -5.41 -2.35
N PHE A 31 -9.26 -4.98 -1.88
CA PHE A 31 -8.46 -5.66 -0.85
C PHE A 31 -7.77 -4.66 0.06
N GLU A 32 -8.00 -4.76 1.37
CA GLU A 32 -7.20 -4.02 2.33
C GLU A 32 -5.93 -4.78 2.69
N ILE A 33 -4.80 -4.08 2.59
CA ILE A 33 -3.48 -4.53 3.05
C ILE A 33 -3.39 -4.19 4.54
N GLU A 34 -4.03 -5.03 5.35
CA GLU A 34 -4.06 -4.84 6.79
C GLU A 34 -2.71 -5.23 7.42
N PRO A 35 -2.08 -4.37 8.23
CA PRO A 35 -0.93 -4.77 9.03
C PRO A 35 -1.35 -5.76 10.12
N LYS A 36 -0.53 -6.79 10.38
CA LYS A 36 -0.75 -7.74 11.48
C LYS A 36 -0.80 -7.06 12.84
N VAL A 37 -0.02 -5.99 13.00
CA VAL A 37 -0.08 -5.08 14.15
C VAL A 37 -0.57 -3.72 13.65
N PRO A 38 -1.79 -3.29 14.00
CA PRO A 38 -2.33 -1.98 13.59
C PRO A 38 -1.42 -0.81 13.98
N TYR A 39 -1.38 0.23 13.13
CA TYR A 39 -0.66 1.46 13.45
C TYR A 39 -1.47 2.30 14.44
N THR A 40 -0.85 2.69 15.55
CA THR A 40 -1.43 3.62 16.52
C THR A 40 -1.12 5.07 16.16
N GLU A 41 -1.78 6.03 16.80
CA GLU A 41 -1.44 7.46 16.64
C GLU A 41 0.03 7.76 17.01
N ALA A 42 0.54 7.09 18.05
CA ALA A 42 1.95 7.21 18.45
C ALA A 42 2.90 6.67 17.38
N ASP A 43 2.54 5.56 16.72
CA ASP A 43 3.33 4.99 15.63
C ASP A 43 3.41 5.90 14.41
N LEU A 44 2.36 6.71 14.18
CA LEU A 44 2.22 7.62 13.05
C LEU A 44 2.76 9.03 13.33
N ASN A 45 3.33 9.26 14.52
CA ASN A 45 3.92 10.54 14.89
C ASN A 45 5.24 10.79 14.12
N TRP A 46 5.14 11.38 12.94
CA TRP A 46 6.27 11.69 12.07
C TRP A 46 7.29 12.67 12.67
N MET A 47 6.96 13.39 13.74
CA MET A 47 7.90 14.26 14.45
C MET A 47 8.78 13.48 15.44
N ASP A 48 8.37 12.27 15.83
CA ASP A 48 9.15 11.41 16.72
C ASP A 48 10.03 10.45 15.91
N LYS A 49 11.34 10.57 16.13
CA LYS A 49 12.35 9.69 15.50
C LYS A 49 12.27 8.24 15.97
N LYS A 50 11.59 7.98 17.08
CA LYS A 50 11.37 6.64 17.65
C LYS A 50 9.99 6.07 17.31
N ALA A 51 9.12 6.84 16.65
CA ALA A 51 7.85 6.31 16.18
C ALA A 51 8.09 5.18 15.19
N ARG A 52 7.24 4.15 15.24
CA ARG A 52 7.33 2.98 14.37
C ARG A 52 7.39 3.36 12.89
N SER A 53 6.54 4.27 12.42
CA SER A 53 6.59 4.74 11.02
C SER A 53 7.93 5.38 10.68
N THR A 54 8.52 6.19 11.57
CA THR A 54 9.84 6.79 11.34
C THR A 54 10.95 5.73 11.29
N ILE A 55 10.91 4.73 12.16
CA ILE A 55 11.89 3.62 12.16
C ILE A 55 11.77 2.82 10.87
N GLU A 56 10.57 2.37 10.53
CA GLU A 56 10.30 1.57 9.32
C GLU A 56 10.67 2.32 8.04
N MET A 57 10.46 3.64 7.98
CA MET A 57 10.76 4.44 6.79
C MET A 57 12.24 4.85 6.67
N ASN A 58 13.01 4.74 7.76
CA ASN A 58 14.47 4.89 7.74
C ASN A 58 15.20 3.59 7.38
N ASP A 59 14.54 2.44 7.50
CA ASP A 59 15.10 1.14 7.14
C ASP A 59 14.46 0.61 5.84
N PRO A 60 15.16 0.70 4.68
CA PRO A 60 14.65 0.17 3.42
C PRO A 60 14.37 -1.34 3.43
N ALA A 61 14.98 -2.10 4.34
CA ALA A 61 14.76 -3.53 4.50
C ALA A 61 13.55 -3.87 5.39
N SER A 62 12.93 -2.86 6.02
CA SER A 62 11.73 -3.05 6.82
C SER A 62 10.62 -3.73 6.01
N ARG A 63 10.02 -4.78 6.55
CA ARG A 63 8.89 -5.52 5.97
C ARG A 63 7.83 -5.77 7.04
N PRO A 64 6.98 -4.78 7.36
CA PRO A 64 5.90 -4.96 8.32
C PRO A 64 4.99 -6.12 7.89
N GLU A 65 4.70 -7.05 8.79
CA GLU A 65 3.84 -8.21 8.49
C GLU A 65 2.41 -7.77 8.14
N ILE A 66 1.83 -8.41 7.12
CA ILE A 66 0.41 -8.26 6.77
C ILE A 66 -0.43 -9.33 7.49
N ALA A 67 -1.64 -8.98 7.90
CA ALA A 67 -2.52 -9.84 8.67
C ALA A 67 -3.04 -11.03 7.83
N VAL A 68 -3.40 -10.76 6.58
CA VAL A 68 -4.01 -11.73 5.67
C VAL A 68 -3.40 -11.61 4.28
N LYS A 69 -3.23 -12.75 3.61
CA LYS A 69 -2.91 -12.81 2.17
C LYS A 69 -4.17 -13.10 1.38
N ARG A 70 -4.23 -12.57 0.17
CA ARG A 70 -5.33 -12.82 -0.77
C ARG A 70 -5.06 -14.13 -1.53
N ASP A 71 -5.91 -15.13 -1.30
CA ASP A 71 -5.70 -16.49 -1.82
C ASP A 71 -5.86 -16.63 -3.34
N ASN A 72 -6.50 -15.67 -3.99
CA ASN A 72 -6.83 -15.72 -5.41
C ASN A 72 -6.07 -14.69 -6.27
N MET A 73 -4.88 -14.25 -5.83
CA MET A 73 -4.08 -13.22 -6.54
C MET A 73 -3.79 -13.58 -8.02
N LYS A 74 -3.68 -14.87 -8.33
CA LYS A 74 -3.45 -15.37 -9.69
C LYS A 74 -4.55 -14.96 -10.69
N ASP A 75 -5.77 -14.71 -10.22
CA ASP A 75 -6.93 -14.42 -11.07
C ASP A 75 -6.92 -13.01 -11.66
N TYR A 76 -6.08 -12.10 -11.13
CA TYR A 76 -6.04 -10.70 -11.54
C TYR A 76 -4.93 -10.44 -12.55
N ASP A 77 -5.24 -9.70 -13.61
CA ASP A 77 -4.22 -9.26 -14.57
C ASP A 77 -3.72 -7.85 -14.24
N THR A 78 -4.59 -7.01 -13.66
CA THR A 78 -4.27 -5.63 -13.28
C THR A 78 -4.52 -5.42 -11.80
N ILE A 79 -3.52 -4.90 -11.10
CA ILE A 79 -3.57 -4.62 -9.66
C ILE A 79 -3.23 -3.14 -9.46
N PHE A 80 -4.21 -2.38 -8.98
CA PHE A 80 -3.99 -1.04 -8.47
C PHE A 80 -3.51 -1.14 -7.02
N VAL A 81 -2.47 -0.39 -6.67
CA VAL A 81 -1.85 -0.44 -5.34
C VAL A 81 -1.90 0.95 -4.71
N GLY A 82 -2.73 1.11 -3.69
CA GLY A 82 -3.02 2.38 -3.03
C GLY A 82 -2.29 2.53 -1.71
N PHE A 83 -1.73 3.71 -1.45
CA PHE A 83 -1.10 4.01 -0.15
C PHE A 83 -1.07 5.51 0.18
N PRO A 84 -0.98 5.89 1.46
CA PRO A 84 -0.56 7.24 1.83
C PRO A 84 0.92 7.44 1.49
N ILE A 85 1.32 8.63 1.05
CA ILE A 85 2.75 8.96 0.92
C ILE A 85 3.35 9.16 2.32
N TRP A 86 4.34 8.35 2.66
CA TRP A 86 5.15 8.48 3.87
C TRP A 86 6.58 8.84 3.49
N TRP A 87 7.09 9.97 4.00
CA TRP A 87 8.46 10.42 3.71
C TRP A 87 8.83 10.36 2.22
N TYR A 88 7.90 10.85 1.38
CA TYR A 88 8.02 10.96 -0.09
C TYR A 88 7.98 9.64 -0.88
N VAL A 89 7.71 8.50 -0.23
CA VAL A 89 7.63 7.18 -0.86
C VAL A 89 6.47 6.35 -0.31
N ALA A 90 6.30 5.11 -0.79
CA ALA A 90 5.33 4.17 -0.26
C ALA A 90 5.74 3.67 1.14
N PRO A 91 4.79 3.44 2.05
CA PRO A 91 5.01 2.72 3.30
C PRO A 91 5.58 1.32 3.01
N THR A 92 6.56 0.87 3.80
CA THR A 92 7.28 -0.40 3.52
C THR A 92 6.41 -1.65 3.59
N ILE A 93 5.22 -1.58 4.20
CA ILE A 93 4.20 -2.65 4.12
C ILE A 93 3.73 -2.92 2.69
N ILE A 94 3.83 -1.93 1.79
CA ILE A 94 3.56 -2.12 0.36
C ILE A 94 4.60 -3.05 -0.28
N ASN A 95 5.87 -2.95 0.14
CA ASN A 95 6.90 -3.88 -0.31
C ASN A 95 6.62 -5.30 0.21
N THR A 96 6.20 -5.45 1.49
CA THR A 96 5.72 -6.76 2.01
C THR A 96 4.61 -7.34 1.14
N PHE A 97 3.64 -6.52 0.74
CA PHE A 97 2.54 -6.95 -0.12
C PHE A 97 3.02 -7.38 -1.50
N LEU A 98 3.84 -6.56 -2.18
CA LEU A 98 4.32 -6.87 -3.53
C LEU A 98 5.22 -8.12 -3.56
N GLU A 99 6.08 -8.29 -2.57
CA GLU A 99 6.97 -9.46 -2.44
C GLU A 99 6.23 -10.73 -1.98
N SER A 100 5.00 -10.60 -1.49
CA SER A 100 4.21 -11.74 -1.01
C SER A 100 3.62 -12.60 -2.13
N TYR A 101 3.70 -12.17 -3.39
CA TYR A 101 3.08 -12.82 -4.54
C TYR A 101 4.03 -12.86 -5.75
N ASP A 102 3.82 -13.83 -6.63
CA ASP A 102 4.35 -13.76 -7.99
C ASP A 102 3.46 -12.85 -8.84
N LEU A 103 4.01 -11.70 -9.22
CA LEU A 103 3.33 -10.68 -10.02
C LEU A 103 3.79 -10.68 -11.48
N THR A 104 4.53 -11.69 -11.92
CA THR A 104 5.04 -11.81 -13.28
C THR A 104 3.90 -11.74 -14.30
N GLY A 105 4.04 -10.84 -15.28
CA GLY A 105 3.04 -10.63 -16.33
C GLY A 105 1.78 -9.86 -15.90
N LYS A 106 1.70 -9.40 -14.64
CA LYS A 106 0.61 -8.54 -14.16
C LYS A 106 0.95 -7.06 -14.35
N THR A 107 -0.07 -6.24 -14.58
CA THR A 107 0.06 -4.78 -14.64
C THR A 107 -0.15 -4.21 -13.25
N ILE A 108 0.87 -3.54 -12.70
CA ILE A 108 0.80 -2.90 -11.38
C ILE A 108 0.68 -1.39 -11.56
N ILE A 109 -0.36 -0.79 -10.97
CA ILE A 109 -0.66 0.64 -11.10
C ILE A 109 -0.71 1.29 -9.72
N PRO A 110 0.35 1.99 -9.29
CA PRO A 110 0.35 2.68 -8.01
C PRO A 110 -0.55 3.91 -8.06
N PHE A 111 -1.24 4.18 -6.95
CA PHE A 111 -1.93 5.44 -6.69
C PHE A 111 -1.71 5.84 -5.23
N ALA A 112 -1.80 7.14 -4.94
CA ALA A 112 -1.51 7.61 -3.60
C ALA A 112 -2.35 8.81 -3.17
N THR A 113 -2.46 8.96 -1.86
CA THR A 113 -2.97 10.17 -1.20
C THR A 113 -1.84 10.79 -0.39
N SER A 114 -1.78 12.12 -0.30
CA SER A 114 -0.71 12.80 0.46
C SER A 114 -1.21 14.09 1.11
N GLY A 115 -0.42 14.64 2.02
CA GLY A 115 -0.62 15.99 2.55
C GLY A 115 -0.12 17.11 1.62
N GLY A 116 0.20 16.81 0.36
CA GLY A 116 0.70 17.79 -0.63
C GLY A 116 1.97 17.35 -1.38
N SER A 117 2.55 16.19 -1.06
CA SER A 117 3.66 15.61 -1.83
C SER A 117 3.16 14.91 -3.09
N ASP A 118 3.94 15.00 -4.16
CA ASP A 118 3.69 14.23 -5.39
C ASP A 118 4.09 12.75 -5.21
N ILE A 119 3.54 11.87 -6.05
CA ILE A 119 3.80 10.42 -6.04
C ILE A 119 5.17 10.07 -6.64
N GLY A 120 5.80 10.99 -7.37
CA GLY A 120 6.90 10.72 -8.32
C GLY A 120 8.02 9.77 -7.86
N LYS A 121 8.61 10.00 -6.67
CA LYS A 121 9.74 9.18 -6.19
C LYS A 121 9.34 7.80 -5.66
N THR A 122 8.05 7.53 -5.55
CA THR A 122 7.58 6.28 -4.95
C THR A 122 7.99 5.07 -5.76
N ASN A 123 7.89 5.16 -7.10
CA ASN A 123 8.22 4.03 -7.98
C ASN A 123 9.70 3.62 -7.91
N GLU A 124 10.61 4.53 -7.52
CA GLU A 124 12.04 4.21 -7.36
C GLU A 124 12.33 3.29 -6.17
N ARG A 125 11.38 3.14 -5.24
CA ARG A 125 11.55 2.36 -3.99
C ARG A 125 10.55 1.21 -3.81
N LEU A 126 9.70 0.97 -4.81
CA LEU A 126 8.77 -0.15 -4.80
C LEU A 126 9.45 -1.41 -5.36
N ALA A 127 9.45 -2.47 -4.54
CA ALA A 127 9.98 -3.82 -4.79
C ALA A 127 11.40 -3.87 -5.39
#